data_AF-A0A142YG60-F1
#
_entry.id   AF-A0A142YG60-F1
#
_cell.length_a   1.000
_cell.length_b   1.000
_cell.length_c   1.000
_cell.angle_alpha   90.00
_cell.angle_beta   90.00
_cell.angle_gamma   90.00
#
_symmetry.space_group_name_H-M   'P 1'
#
loop_
_entity.id
_entity.type
_entity.pdbx_description
1 polymer ?
#
loop_
_entity_poly.entity_id
_entity_poly.type
_entity_poly.pdbx_seq_one_letter_code
_entity_poly.pdbx_strand_id
1 'polypeptide(L)'
;MVVDAPPDDVETRLDRPPLDPVALERKGPHFFFKKIRSWHWRRAQGKVLGYPEEFKPRPLGTSVHAMGRTMAANGAEARLALHHYDFVPGSAELNERGRDQLQKLSAQLAASPYPLIVERTPNDPELAGERRRAVLDLLAAASFPIAEDRVLVGQPLPFGMSGVNSQVISANILNRTQQYGPPIPINANGVNSPSGVTNQMIGAVPGQ
;
A
#
# COMPACT_ATOMS: atom_id res chain seq x y z
N MET A 1 -3.07 -23.98 -30.74
CA MET A 1 -2.01 -23.14 -31.34
C MET A 1 -0.90 -23.06 -30.29
N VAL A 2 0.11 -23.92 -30.43
CA VAL A 2 1.23 -24.03 -29.49
C VAL A 2 2.23 -22.94 -29.88
N VAL A 3 2.51 -22.02 -28.97
CA VAL A 3 3.56 -21.01 -29.17
C VAL A 3 4.88 -21.69 -28.85
N ASP A 4 5.64 -22.03 -29.88
CA ASP A 4 6.99 -22.54 -29.75
C ASP A 4 7.87 -21.43 -29.15
N ALA A 5 8.51 -21.71 -28.02
CA ALA A 5 9.52 -20.82 -27.46
C ALA A 5 10.77 -20.89 -28.35
N PRO A 6 11.43 -19.76 -28.66
CA PRO A 6 12.68 -19.80 -29.41
C PRO A 6 13.74 -20.60 -28.63
N PRO A 7 14.63 -21.31 -29.35
CA PRO A 7 15.62 -22.17 -28.71
C PRO A 7 16.47 -21.36 -27.73
N ASP A 8 16.57 -21.86 -26.50
CA ASP A 8 17.49 -21.32 -25.49
C ASP A 8 18.93 -21.58 -25.97
N ASP A 9 19.47 -20.63 -26.72
CA ASP A 9 20.90 -20.58 -27.02
C ASP A 9 21.65 -20.45 -25.69
N VAL A 10 22.20 -21.56 -25.22
CA VAL A 10 23.06 -21.58 -24.04
C VAL A 10 24.35 -20.86 -24.42
N GLU A 11 24.39 -19.54 -24.19
CA GLU A 11 25.61 -18.73 -24.34
C GLU A 11 26.76 -19.40 -23.58
N THR A 12 27.71 -19.94 -24.33
CA THR A 12 28.91 -20.51 -23.74
C THR A 12 29.74 -19.38 -23.12
N ARG A 13 30.40 -19.68 -22.00
CA ARG A 13 31.18 -18.73 -21.16
C ARG A 13 32.24 -17.90 -21.94
N LEU A 14 32.49 -18.21 -23.21
CA LEU A 14 33.51 -17.61 -24.06
C LEU A 14 32.97 -16.67 -25.15
N ASP A 15 31.65 -16.54 -25.30
CA ASP A 15 31.09 -15.63 -26.29
C ASP A 15 31.30 -14.18 -25.85
N ARG A 16 32.04 -13.42 -26.67
CA ARG A 16 32.30 -11.99 -26.42
C ARG A 16 31.02 -11.24 -26.80
N PRO A 17 30.43 -10.45 -25.89
CA PRO A 17 29.23 -9.69 -26.22
C PRO A 17 29.54 -8.69 -27.35
N PRO A 18 28.61 -8.48 -28.29
CA PRO A 18 28.81 -7.58 -29.43
C PRO A 18 29.12 -6.16 -28.93
N LEU A 19 30.05 -5.48 -29.61
CA LEU A 19 30.44 -4.11 -29.32
C LEU A 19 29.48 -3.14 -30.02
N ASP A 20 28.95 -2.17 -29.28
CA ASP A 20 28.11 -1.10 -29.83
C ASP A 20 28.93 -0.14 -30.72
N PRO A 21 28.59 0.03 -32.01
CA PRO A 21 29.30 0.93 -32.91
C PRO A 21 29.08 2.42 -32.60
N VAL A 22 27.96 2.80 -31.98
CA VAL A 22 27.59 4.21 -31.74
C VAL A 22 28.32 4.79 -30.52
N ALA A 23 28.47 4.00 -29.46
CA ALA A 23 29.22 4.44 -28.30
C ALA A 23 30.74 4.54 -28.56
N LEU A 24 31.25 3.88 -29.61
CA LEU A 24 32.62 4.05 -30.11
C LEU A 24 32.88 5.47 -30.68
N GLU A 25 31.84 6.11 -31.21
CA GLU A 25 31.93 7.37 -31.96
C GLU A 25 31.92 8.63 -31.06
N ARG A 26 31.30 8.54 -29.87
CA ARG A 26 31.01 9.72 -29.02
C ARG A 26 32.03 10.04 -27.93
N LYS A 27 32.89 9.12 -27.52
CA LYS A 27 33.87 9.34 -26.43
C LYS A 27 35.24 8.80 -26.82
N GLY A 28 36.26 9.65 -26.72
CA GLY A 28 37.63 9.31 -27.07
C GLY A 28 38.15 8.02 -26.38
N PRO A 29 39.14 7.35 -27.00
CA PRO A 29 39.48 5.94 -26.77
C PRO A 29 39.81 5.60 -25.30
N HIS A 30 40.39 6.54 -24.55
CA HIS A 30 40.97 6.30 -23.24
C HIS A 30 39.95 5.97 -22.13
N PHE A 31 38.72 6.49 -22.20
CA PHE A 31 37.66 6.20 -21.22
C PHE A 31 36.90 4.89 -21.53
N PHE A 32 36.94 4.45 -22.78
CA PHE A 32 36.23 3.29 -23.29
C PHE A 32 36.95 1.97 -22.94
N PHE A 33 38.28 1.94 -23.08
CA PHE A 33 39.09 0.73 -22.83
C PHE A 33 39.04 0.22 -21.38
N LYS A 34 38.84 1.10 -20.39
CA LYS A 34 38.75 0.70 -18.97
C LYS A 34 37.37 0.14 -18.60
N LYS A 35 36.27 0.67 -19.17
CA LYS A 35 34.90 0.19 -18.88
C LYS A 35 34.47 -1.00 -19.75
N ILE A 36 34.96 -1.11 -20.99
CA ILE A 36 34.70 -2.27 -21.86
C ILE A 36 35.37 -3.55 -21.34
N ARG A 37 36.56 -3.43 -20.75
CA ARG A 37 37.36 -4.60 -20.35
C ARG A 37 36.88 -5.30 -19.07
N SER A 38 36.07 -4.65 -18.23
CA SER A 38 35.51 -5.34 -17.06
C SER A 38 34.34 -6.20 -17.52
N TRP A 39 34.62 -7.49 -17.73
CA TRP A 39 33.63 -8.53 -17.98
C TRP A 39 32.44 -8.46 -17.01
N HIS A 40 32.70 -8.13 -15.74
CA HIS A 40 31.67 -7.92 -14.73
C HIS A 40 30.73 -6.75 -15.05
N TRP A 41 31.22 -5.66 -15.65
CA TRP A 41 30.39 -4.52 -16.03
C TRP A 41 29.44 -4.87 -17.17
N ARG A 42 29.92 -5.56 -18.21
CA ARG A 42 29.08 -6.01 -19.32
C ARG A 42 28.05 -7.05 -18.89
N ARG A 43 28.43 -7.95 -17.96
CA ARG A 43 27.50 -8.93 -17.39
C ARG A 43 26.43 -8.27 -16.50
N ALA A 44 26.80 -7.24 -15.74
CA ALA A 44 25.83 -6.44 -14.99
C ALA A 44 24.93 -5.63 -15.92
N GLN A 45 25.47 -5.14 -17.03
CA GLN A 45 24.72 -4.37 -18.01
C GLN A 45 23.65 -5.20 -18.72
N GLY A 46 24.00 -6.40 -19.22
CA GLY A 46 23.03 -7.30 -19.86
C GLY A 46 22.00 -7.93 -18.91
N LYS A 47 22.26 -7.98 -17.60
CA LYS A 47 21.37 -8.62 -16.62
C LYS A 47 20.51 -7.67 -15.78
N VAL A 48 21.03 -6.48 -15.45
CA VAL A 48 20.43 -5.60 -14.43
C VAL A 48 20.22 -4.17 -14.92
N LEU A 49 21.16 -3.61 -15.70
CA LEU A 49 21.11 -2.19 -16.08
C LEU A 49 20.41 -1.94 -17.42
N GLY A 50 20.33 -2.95 -18.30
CA GLY A 50 19.80 -2.81 -19.66
C GLY A 50 20.74 -2.05 -20.61
N TYR A 51 20.38 -2.03 -21.90
CA TYR A 51 21.09 -1.26 -22.91
C TYR A 51 20.51 0.15 -23.03
N PRO A 52 21.36 1.21 -23.12
CA PRO A 52 20.87 2.58 -23.30
C PRO A 52 20.02 2.77 -24.56
N GLU A 53 20.31 2.05 -25.65
CA GLU A 53 19.52 2.10 -26.88
C GLU A 53 18.09 1.55 -26.69
N GLU A 54 17.91 0.61 -25.78
CA GLU A 54 16.60 0.00 -25.47
C GLU A 54 15.83 0.78 -24.40
N PHE A 55 16.47 1.78 -23.77
CA PHE A 55 15.87 2.58 -22.72
C PHE A 55 14.77 3.48 -23.29
N LYS A 56 13.51 3.07 -23.10
CA LYS A 56 12.34 3.91 -23.34
C LYS A 56 12.05 4.73 -22.09
N PRO A 57 12.29 6.07 -22.09
CA PRO A 57 12.03 6.88 -20.91
C PRO A 57 10.55 6.83 -20.56
N ARG A 58 10.24 6.54 -19.29
CA ARG A 58 8.86 6.64 -18.79
C ARG A 58 8.40 8.10 -18.92
N PRO A 59 7.14 8.35 -19.31
CA PRO A 59 6.64 9.71 -19.40
C PRO A 59 6.78 10.45 -18.06
N LEU A 60 7.01 11.76 -18.11
CA LEU A 60 7.10 12.57 -16.92
C LEU A 60 5.80 12.43 -16.09
N GLY A 61 5.94 12.26 -14.77
CA GLY A 61 4.78 12.11 -13.88
C GLY A 61 4.25 10.68 -13.75
N THR A 62 4.79 9.68 -14.45
CA THR A 62 4.29 8.28 -14.32
C THR A 62 4.31 7.77 -12.88
N SER A 63 5.35 8.10 -12.11
CA SER A 63 5.46 7.71 -10.69
C SER A 63 4.40 8.39 -9.83
N VAL A 64 4.19 9.69 -10.02
CA VAL A 64 3.19 10.49 -9.29
C VAL A 64 1.77 10.00 -9.62
N HIS A 65 1.48 9.75 -10.90
CA HIS A 65 0.20 9.19 -11.32
C HIS A 65 -0.02 7.78 -10.77
N ALA A 66 0.99 6.92 -10.81
CA ALA A 66 0.90 5.59 -10.22
C ALA A 66 0.57 5.67 -8.72
N MET A 67 1.30 6.51 -7.98
CA MET A 67 1.04 6.75 -6.56
C MET A 67 -0.39 7.26 -6.31
N GLY A 68 -0.83 8.27 -7.07
CA GLY A 68 -2.18 8.83 -6.97
C GLY A 68 -3.28 7.79 -7.22
N ARG A 69 -3.09 6.95 -8.24
CA ARG A 69 -4.04 5.87 -8.56
C ARG A 69 -4.08 4.83 -7.44
N THR A 70 -2.93 4.45 -6.88
CA THR A 70 -2.89 3.52 -5.75
C THR A 70 -3.59 4.10 -4.53
N MET A 71 -3.37 5.37 -4.20
CA MET A 71 -4.07 6.03 -3.07
C MET A 71 -5.59 6.06 -3.29
N ALA A 72 -6.04 6.37 -4.51
CA ALA A 72 -7.46 6.39 -4.84
C ALA A 72 -8.09 4.98 -4.78
N ALA A 73 -7.38 3.96 -5.28
CA ALA A 73 -7.79 2.56 -5.22
C ALA A 73 -7.93 2.07 -3.78
N ASN A 74 -6.90 2.31 -2.95
CA ASN A 74 -6.94 1.97 -1.52
C ASN A 74 -8.07 2.70 -0.80
N GLY A 75 -8.33 3.97 -1.15
CA GLY A 75 -9.44 4.73 -0.60
C GLY A 75 -10.82 4.21 -1.03
N ALA A 76 -10.93 3.67 -2.24
CA ALA A 76 -12.16 3.03 -2.70
C ALA A 76 -12.41 1.70 -1.97
N GLU A 77 -11.38 0.88 -1.80
CA GLU A 77 -11.44 -0.35 -1.01
C GLU A 77 -11.78 -0.07 0.46
N ALA A 78 -11.11 0.92 1.07
CA ALA A 78 -11.32 1.35 2.45
C ALA A 78 -12.76 1.70 2.80
N ARG A 79 -13.50 2.28 1.85
CA ARG A 79 -14.88 2.72 2.05
C ARG A 79 -15.86 1.55 2.06
N LEU A 80 -15.53 0.44 1.42
CA LEU A 80 -16.38 -0.76 1.35
C LEU A 80 -16.26 -1.61 2.61
N ALA A 81 -16.51 -0.98 3.75
CA ALA A 81 -16.53 -1.64 5.05
C ALA A 81 -17.76 -1.21 5.86
N LEU A 82 -18.41 -2.19 6.50
CA LEU A 82 -19.41 -1.99 7.53
C LEU A 82 -18.79 -2.30 8.88
N HIS A 83 -18.90 -1.35 9.81
CA HIS A 83 -18.31 -1.44 11.13
C HIS A 83 -19.28 -1.99 12.16
N HIS A 84 -18.76 -2.42 13.31
CA HIS A 84 -19.57 -2.94 14.42
C HIS A 84 -20.67 -1.95 14.87
N TYR A 85 -20.43 -0.65 14.74
CA TYR A 85 -21.37 0.41 15.14
C TYR A 85 -22.45 0.70 14.09
N ASP A 86 -22.38 0.12 12.89
CA ASP A 86 -23.45 0.20 11.89
C ASP A 86 -24.57 -0.82 12.16
N PHE A 87 -24.34 -1.72 13.12
CA PHE A 87 -25.30 -2.70 13.60
C PHE A 87 -25.89 -2.30 14.94
N VAL A 88 -27.05 -2.87 15.26
CA VAL A 88 -27.61 -2.84 16.60
C VAL A 88 -26.71 -3.68 17.54
N PRO A 89 -26.39 -3.21 18.76
CA PRO A 89 -25.56 -3.95 19.70
C PRO A 89 -26.11 -5.35 19.99
N GLY A 90 -25.28 -6.38 19.86
CA GLY A 90 -25.66 -7.78 20.11
C GLY A 90 -26.61 -8.39 19.07
N SER A 91 -26.86 -7.70 17.95
CA SER A 91 -27.74 -8.18 16.89
C SER A 91 -27.06 -8.13 15.51
N ALA A 92 -27.62 -8.90 14.58
CA ALA A 92 -27.26 -8.91 13.17
C ALA A 92 -27.97 -7.80 12.36
N GLU A 93 -28.95 -7.13 12.95
CA GLU A 93 -29.71 -6.08 12.28
C GLU A 93 -28.92 -4.77 12.13
N LEU A 94 -29.05 -4.12 10.97
CA LEU A 94 -28.51 -2.79 10.73
C LEU A 94 -29.35 -1.73 11.43
N ASN A 95 -28.66 -0.76 12.04
CA ASN A 95 -29.31 0.45 12.55
C ASN A 95 -29.62 1.42 11.38
N GLU A 96 -30.32 2.53 11.65
CA GLU A 96 -30.70 3.50 10.61
C GLU A 96 -29.49 4.03 9.83
N ARG A 97 -28.41 4.40 10.55
CA ARG A 97 -27.15 4.83 9.93
C ARG A 97 -26.54 3.73 9.06
N GLY A 98 -26.56 2.49 9.52
CA GLY A 98 -26.02 1.33 8.81
C GLY A 98 -26.79 1.02 7.53
N ARG A 99 -28.10 1.27 7.50
CA ARG A 99 -28.92 1.18 6.28
C ARG A 99 -28.55 2.27 5.27
N ASP A 100 -28.43 3.52 5.72
CA ASP A 100 -27.97 4.63 4.87
C ASP A 100 -26.56 4.37 4.33
N GLN A 101 -25.70 3.80 5.17
CA GLN A 101 -24.35 3.41 4.79
C GLN A 101 -24.39 2.28 3.76
N LEU A 102 -25.15 1.20 4.00
CA LEU A 102 -25.30 0.10 3.05
C LEU A 102 -25.79 0.58 1.67
N GLN A 103 -26.71 1.55 1.64
CA GLN A 103 -27.19 2.14 0.39
C GLN A 103 -26.10 2.91 -0.37
N LYS A 104 -25.21 3.63 0.34
CA LYS A 104 -24.04 4.27 -0.29
C LYS A 104 -23.05 3.23 -0.80
N LEU A 105 -22.82 2.18 -0.01
CA LEU A 105 -21.90 1.11 -0.35
C LEU A 105 -22.39 0.28 -1.52
N SER A 106 -23.69 0.02 -1.66
CA SER A 106 -24.24 -0.76 -2.78
C SER A 106 -23.96 -0.10 -4.13
N ALA A 107 -24.14 1.23 -4.22
CA ALA A 107 -23.78 1.99 -5.42
C ALA A 107 -22.28 1.92 -5.73
N GLN A 108 -21.42 2.02 -4.70
CA GLN A 108 -19.98 1.92 -4.86
C GLN A 108 -19.53 0.49 -5.23
N LEU A 109 -20.20 -0.52 -4.68
CA LEU A 109 -19.92 -1.93 -4.89
C LEU A 109 -20.27 -2.37 -6.32
N ALA A 110 -21.29 -1.74 -6.93
CA ALA A 110 -21.58 -1.92 -8.36
C ALA A 110 -20.50 -1.31 -9.27
N ALA A 111 -19.87 -0.22 -8.84
CA ALA A 111 -18.86 0.50 -9.63
C ALA A 111 -17.43 0.01 -9.41
N SER A 112 -17.18 -0.90 -8.45
CA SER A 112 -15.83 -1.28 -8.05
C SER A 112 -15.62 -2.80 -7.89
N PRO A 113 -14.43 -3.31 -8.22
CA PRO A 113 -14.11 -4.73 -8.14
C PRO A 113 -13.73 -5.19 -6.72
N TYR A 114 -13.83 -4.33 -5.71
CA TYR A 114 -13.44 -4.65 -4.32
C TYR A 114 -14.59 -5.29 -3.55
N PRO A 115 -14.30 -6.21 -2.61
CA PRO A 115 -15.34 -6.83 -1.77
C PRO A 115 -15.86 -5.85 -0.72
N LEU A 116 -17.09 -6.08 -0.26
CA LEU A 116 -17.64 -5.44 0.93
C LEU A 116 -17.17 -6.22 2.17
N ILE A 117 -16.51 -5.53 3.10
CA ILE A 117 -16.03 -6.13 4.35
C ILE A 117 -17.02 -5.84 5.47
N VAL A 118 -17.53 -6.88 6.12
CA VAL A 118 -18.23 -6.78 7.40
C VAL A 118 -17.21 -6.99 8.52
N GLU A 119 -17.12 -6.02 9.44
CA GLU A 119 -16.15 -6.06 10.53
C GLU A 119 -16.35 -7.32 11.41
N ARG A 120 -15.27 -8.09 11.58
CA ARG A 120 -15.26 -9.25 12.48
C ARG A 120 -15.55 -8.81 13.91
N THR A 121 -16.31 -9.62 14.63
CA THR A 121 -16.55 -9.42 16.07
C THR A 121 -15.69 -10.44 16.84
N PRO A 122 -14.55 -10.05 17.43
CA PRO A 122 -13.61 -11.02 18.01
C PRO A 122 -14.20 -11.85 19.16
N ASN A 123 -15.13 -11.26 19.91
CA ASN A 123 -15.76 -11.91 21.06
C ASN A 123 -16.91 -12.84 20.65
N ASP A 124 -17.42 -12.70 19.41
CA ASP A 124 -18.57 -13.46 18.91
C ASP A 124 -18.46 -13.62 17.38
N PRO A 125 -17.77 -14.67 16.91
CA PRO A 125 -17.59 -14.90 15.48
C PRO A 125 -18.89 -15.36 14.79
N GLU A 126 -19.81 -15.97 15.52
CA GLU A 126 -21.09 -16.44 14.98
C GLU A 126 -21.96 -15.24 14.57
N LEU A 127 -22.03 -14.24 15.45
CA LEU A 127 -22.71 -12.96 15.16
C LEU A 127 -22.15 -12.26 13.92
N ALA A 128 -20.84 -12.35 13.67
CA ALA A 128 -20.25 -11.77 12.46
C ALA A 128 -20.70 -12.51 11.19
N GLY A 129 -20.88 -13.84 11.26
CA GLY A 129 -21.46 -14.64 10.18
C GLY A 129 -22.93 -14.32 9.93
N GLU A 130 -23.71 -14.13 11.00
CA GLU A 130 -25.11 -13.71 10.91
C GLU A 130 -25.27 -12.32 10.29
N ARG A 131 -24.43 -11.36 10.70
CA ARG A 131 -24.38 -10.01 10.10
C ARG A 131 -24.11 -10.06 8.61
N ARG A 132 -23.18 -10.91 8.17
CA ARG A 132 -22.91 -11.11 6.74
C ARG A 132 -24.16 -11.62 6.01
N ARG A 133 -24.87 -12.60 6.56
CA ARG A 133 -26.11 -13.12 5.95
C ARG A 133 -27.20 -12.04 5.88
N ALA A 134 -27.42 -11.31 6.98
CA ALA A 134 -28.40 -10.21 7.01
C ALA A 134 -28.09 -9.12 5.97
N VAL A 135 -26.82 -8.78 5.77
CA VAL A 135 -26.40 -7.83 4.72
C VAL A 135 -26.66 -8.38 3.31
N LEU A 136 -26.40 -9.66 3.07
CA LEU A 136 -26.69 -10.31 1.79
C LEU A 136 -28.19 -10.32 1.49
N ASP A 137 -29.02 -10.65 2.48
CA ASP A 137 -30.48 -10.66 2.35
C ASP A 137 -31.02 -9.25 2.03
N LEU A 138 -30.48 -8.22 2.69
CA LEU A 138 -30.84 -6.83 2.43
C LEU A 138 -30.40 -6.36 1.04
N LEU A 139 -29.22 -6.74 0.58
CA LEU A 139 -28.74 -6.42 -0.77
C LEU A 139 -29.59 -7.11 -1.85
N ALA A 140 -29.95 -8.37 -1.63
CA ALA A 140 -30.85 -9.13 -2.49
C ALA A 140 -32.23 -8.47 -2.56
N ALA A 141 -32.79 -8.07 -1.41
CA ALA A 141 -34.06 -7.36 -1.32
C ALA A 141 -34.02 -6.00 -2.04
N ALA A 142 -32.88 -5.31 -2.01
CA ALA A 142 -32.66 -4.03 -2.70
C ALA A 142 -32.44 -4.16 -4.21
N SER A 143 -32.67 -5.34 -4.81
CA SER A 143 -32.45 -5.62 -6.24
C SER A 143 -30.99 -5.50 -6.69
N PHE A 144 -30.04 -5.65 -5.77
CA PHE A 144 -28.60 -5.77 -6.05
C PHE A 144 -28.14 -7.18 -5.69
N PRO A 145 -28.46 -8.22 -6.50
CA PRO A 145 -27.99 -9.56 -6.25
C PRO A 145 -26.47 -9.58 -6.46
N ILE A 146 -25.74 -9.81 -5.38
CA ILE A 146 -24.29 -9.84 -5.35
C ILE A 146 -23.88 -11.24 -4.91
N ALA A 147 -22.87 -11.80 -5.58
CA ALA A 147 -22.35 -13.10 -5.23
C ALA A 147 -21.82 -13.10 -3.79
N GLU A 148 -22.06 -14.19 -3.06
CA GLU A 148 -21.74 -14.24 -1.62
C GLU A 148 -20.24 -14.05 -1.34
N ASP A 149 -19.38 -14.41 -2.30
CA ASP A 149 -17.92 -14.25 -2.26
C ASP A 149 -17.47 -12.78 -2.23
N ARG A 150 -18.32 -11.86 -2.68
CA ARG A 150 -18.05 -10.41 -2.67
C ARG A 150 -18.29 -9.77 -1.30
N VAL A 151 -19.00 -10.43 -0.40
CA VAL A 151 -19.20 -9.96 0.98
C VAL A 151 -18.41 -10.84 1.92
N LEU A 152 -17.40 -10.27 2.58
CA LEU A 152 -16.45 -11.02 3.41
C LEU A 152 -16.53 -10.54 4.86
N VAL A 153 -16.32 -11.46 5.81
CA VAL A 153 -16.10 -11.09 7.22
C VAL A 153 -14.60 -10.94 7.46
N GLY A 154 -14.18 -9.80 7.99
CA GLY A 154 -12.76 -9.54 8.20
C GLY A 154 -12.49 -8.27 8.98
N GLN A 155 -11.21 -7.88 9.08
CA GLN A 155 -10.90 -6.49 9.43
C GLN A 155 -10.68 -5.69 8.15
N PRO A 156 -11.25 -4.49 8.07
CA PRO A 156 -10.90 -3.58 7.00
C PRO A 156 -9.38 -3.29 7.07
N LEU A 157 -8.71 -3.32 5.90
CA LEU A 157 -7.28 -3.00 5.76
C LEU A 157 -6.89 -1.69 6.47
N PRO A 158 -7.65 -0.58 6.31
CA PRO A 158 -7.53 0.56 7.18
C PRO A 158 -8.37 0.30 8.44
N PHE A 159 -7.72 -0.19 9.48
CA PHE A 159 -8.35 -0.28 10.80
C PHE A 159 -8.31 1.09 11.48
N GLY A 160 -9.43 1.49 12.05
CA GLY A 160 -9.48 2.64 12.94
C GLY A 160 -8.64 2.39 14.20
N MET A 161 -8.11 3.46 14.77
CA MET A 161 -7.45 3.38 16.08
C MET A 161 -8.51 3.06 17.14
N SER A 162 -8.23 2.09 18.02
CA SER A 162 -9.14 1.80 19.14
C SER A 162 -9.29 3.02 20.04
N GLY A 163 -10.41 3.14 20.76
CA GLY A 163 -10.67 4.31 21.62
C GLY A 163 -9.56 4.54 22.66
N VAL A 164 -9.06 3.48 23.29
CA VAL A 164 -7.95 3.54 24.25
C VAL A 164 -6.66 4.02 23.59
N ASN A 165 -6.29 3.44 22.44
CA ASN A 165 -5.10 3.86 21.71
C ASN A 165 -5.22 5.32 21.23
N SER A 166 -6.43 5.74 20.85
CA SER A 166 -6.73 7.11 20.44
C SER A 166 -6.56 8.12 21.58
N GLN A 167 -7.00 7.77 22.79
CA GLN A 167 -6.81 8.59 23.98
C GLN A 167 -5.33 8.75 24.32
N VAL A 168 -4.56 7.65 24.31
CA VAL A 168 -3.12 7.67 24.58
C VAL A 168 -2.39 8.51 23.53
N ILE A 169 -2.72 8.35 22.25
CA ILE A 169 -2.10 9.12 21.18
C ILE A 169 -2.50 10.60 21.25
N SER A 170 -3.75 10.91 21.55
CA SER A 170 -4.21 12.28 21.77
C SER A 170 -3.46 12.94 22.94
N ALA A 171 -3.31 12.24 24.06
CA ALA A 171 -2.54 12.72 25.20
C ALA A 171 -1.07 12.97 24.84
N ASN A 172 -0.45 12.06 24.09
CA ASN A 172 0.93 12.21 23.62
C ASN A 172 1.08 13.40 22.65
N ILE A 173 0.14 13.61 21.75
CA ILE A 173 0.15 14.75 20.81
C ILE A 173 -0.09 16.06 21.56
N LEU A 174 -1.01 16.10 22.52
CA LEU A 174 -1.25 17.26 23.37
C LEU A 174 -0.01 17.60 24.20
N ASN A 175 0.62 16.62 24.83
CA ASN A 175 1.87 16.82 25.57
C ASN A 175 2.98 17.36 24.66
N ARG A 176 3.13 16.83 23.44
CA ARG A 176 4.09 17.36 22.45
C ARG A 176 3.77 18.80 22.06
N THR A 177 2.49 19.11 21.85
CA THR A 177 2.04 20.46 21.47
C THR A 177 2.26 21.47 22.61
N GLN A 178 1.96 21.08 23.85
CA GLN A 178 2.15 21.90 25.05
C GLN A 178 3.63 22.10 25.38
N GLN A 179 4.48 21.08 25.18
CA GLN A 179 5.90 21.14 25.51
C GLN A 179 6.76 21.79 24.43
N TYR A 180 6.38 21.70 23.15
CA TYR A 180 7.25 22.11 22.04
C TYR A 180 6.67 23.13 21.05
N GLY A 181 5.37 23.43 21.05
CA GLY A 181 4.76 24.20 19.96
C GLY A 181 4.99 23.54 18.57
N PRO A 182 4.56 24.14 17.45
CA PRO A 182 4.83 23.57 16.12
C PRO A 182 6.35 23.43 15.92
N PRO A 183 6.87 22.25 15.49
CA PRO A 183 8.30 22.08 15.35
C PRO A 183 8.79 22.85 14.14
N ILE A 184 9.57 23.91 14.36
CA ILE A 184 10.67 24.24 13.46
C ILE A 184 11.98 24.26 14.24
N PRO A 185 12.50 23.10 14.70
CA PRO A 185 13.91 23.03 15.04
C PRO A 185 14.69 22.90 13.74
N ILE A 186 15.07 24.05 13.17
CA ILE A 186 16.17 24.11 12.20
C ILE A 186 17.40 23.68 13.00
N ASN A 187 17.88 22.45 12.82
CA ASN A 187 19.24 22.15 13.20
C ASN A 187 20.18 23.04 12.37
N ALA A 188 21.39 23.31 12.85
CA ALA A 188 22.35 24.20 12.14
C ALA A 188 22.70 23.74 10.70
N ASN A 189 22.22 22.58 10.26
CA ASN A 189 22.42 21.99 8.94
C ASN A 189 21.16 22.04 8.03
N GLY A 190 20.04 22.62 8.47
CA GLY A 190 18.86 22.85 7.63
C GLY A 190 18.09 21.60 7.18
N VAL A 191 18.23 20.47 7.88
CA VAL A 191 17.54 19.21 7.52
C VAL A 191 16.61 18.76 8.63
N ASN A 192 15.34 18.58 8.31
CA ASN A 192 14.31 18.08 9.24
C ASN A 192 14.60 16.62 9.65
N SER A 193 14.95 16.40 10.92
CA SER A 193 15.06 15.05 11.48
C SER A 193 13.76 14.65 12.20
N PRO A 194 13.07 13.57 11.79
CA PRO A 194 11.82 13.12 12.43
C PRO A 194 12.03 12.39 13.77
N SER A 195 13.27 12.07 14.12
CA SER A 195 13.61 11.25 15.28
C SER A 195 13.97 12.13 16.47
N GLY A 196 12.97 12.46 17.28
CA GLY A 196 13.17 12.95 18.64
C GLY A 196 13.80 11.85 19.50
N VAL A 197 15.14 11.76 19.48
CA VAL A 197 15.90 10.98 20.46
C VAL A 197 16.26 11.93 21.59
N THR A 198 15.35 12.10 22.55
CA THR A 198 15.73 12.63 23.87
C THR A 198 16.28 11.47 24.67
N ASN A 199 17.57 11.54 25.02
CA ASN A 199 18.22 10.70 26.01
C ASN A 199 17.28 10.44 27.20
N GLN A 200 16.81 9.20 27.37
CA GLN A 200 16.23 8.77 28.63
C GLN A 200 17.37 8.69 29.65
N MET A 201 17.53 9.75 30.45
CA MET A 201 18.21 9.60 31.72
C MET A 201 17.31 8.76 32.63
N ILE A 202 17.88 7.62 33.05
CA ILE A 202 17.34 6.69 34.03
C ILE A 202 17.04 7.46 35.32
N GLY A 203 15.76 7.64 35.65
CA GLY A 203 15.27 8.23 36.88
C GLY A 203 14.52 7.19 37.70
N ALA A 204 14.99 6.95 38.92
CA ALA A 204 14.57 5.90 39.85
C ALA A 204 13.07 5.87 40.14
N VAL A 205 12.54 4.65 40.31
CA VAL A 205 11.26 4.38 40.98
C VAL A 205 11.41 4.72 42.47
N PRO A 206 10.66 5.68 43.03
CA PRO A 206 10.52 5.78 44.48
C PRO A 206 9.44 4.80 44.91
N GLY A 207 9.84 3.82 45.73
CA GLY A 207 8.90 2.99 46.45
C GLY A 207 8.09 3.83 47.43
N GLN A 208 6.79 3.50 47.51
CA GLN A 208 5.92 3.36 48.69
C GLN A 208 4.63 2.70 48.18
#